data_AF-A0A0M9DZ68-F1
#
_entry.id   AF-A0A0M9DZ68-F1
#
_cell.length_a   1.000
_cell.length_b   1.000
_cell.length_c   1.000
_cell.angle_alpha   90.00
_cell.angle_beta   90.00
_cell.angle_gamma   90.00
#
_symmetry.space_group_name_H-M   'P 1'
#
loop_
_entity.id
_entity.type
_entity.pdbx_description
1 polymer ?
#
loop_
_entity_poly.entity_id
_entity_poly.type
_entity_poly.pdbx_seq_one_letter_code
_entity_poly.pdbx_strand_id
1 'polypeptide(L)'
;MTSNADISSIQLLASLSSIAKKITGALKDNSNAEQLDFLTQEHRQVMEQLKKVPASEMKEQKSLLKNIYEQIQTVQEDLVHHHQIIKEKLISHSKKRKQLNAYNAL
;
A
#
# COMPACT_ATOMS: atom_id res chain seq x y z
N MET A 1 19.33 -28.58 -7.45
CA MET A 1 19.77 -27.54 -8.39
C MET A 1 18.57 -26.65 -8.71
N THR A 2 18.49 -25.48 -8.09
CA THR A 2 17.71 -24.34 -8.59
C THR A 2 18.58 -23.13 -8.30
N SER A 3 19.21 -22.59 -9.33
CA SER A 3 19.93 -21.32 -9.27
C SER A 3 19.02 -20.29 -8.61
N ASN A 4 19.50 -19.62 -7.55
CA ASN A 4 19.02 -18.28 -7.22
C ASN A 4 19.17 -17.48 -8.51
N ALA A 5 18.07 -17.26 -9.23
CA ALA A 5 18.06 -16.28 -10.29
C ALA A 5 18.34 -14.94 -9.59
N ASP A 6 19.50 -14.34 -9.85
CA ASP A 6 19.80 -13.00 -9.39
C ASP A 6 18.73 -12.06 -9.98
N ILE A 7 17.71 -11.74 -9.17
CA ILE A 7 16.66 -10.82 -9.58
C ILE A 7 17.32 -9.47 -9.79
N SER A 8 17.19 -8.92 -10.99
CA SER A 8 17.85 -7.66 -11.31
C SER A 8 17.25 -6.51 -10.53
N SER A 9 18.05 -5.48 -10.27
CA SER A 9 17.61 -4.23 -9.67
C SER A 9 16.41 -3.62 -10.39
N ILE A 10 16.36 -3.70 -11.72
CA ILE A 10 15.22 -3.28 -12.54
C ILE A 10 13.94 -4.07 -12.21
N GLN A 11 14.05 -5.41 -12.08
CA GLN A 11 12.91 -6.27 -11.75
C GLN A 11 12.37 -5.99 -10.35
N LEU A 12 13.25 -5.73 -9.39
CA LEU A 12 12.86 -5.35 -8.03
C LEU A 12 12.13 -4.00 -8.01
N LEU A 13 12.64 -3.00 -8.73
CA LEU A 13 11.98 -1.69 -8.85
C LEU A 13 10.63 -1.78 -9.59
N ALA A 14 10.54 -2.59 -10.65
CA ALA A 14 9.28 -2.85 -11.34
C ALA A 14 8.26 -3.53 -10.41
N SER A 15 8.72 -4.44 -9.56
CA SER A 15 7.89 -5.09 -8.54
C SER A 15 7.37 -4.08 -7.51
N LEU A 16 8.21 -3.17 -7.01
CA LEU A 16 7.74 -2.09 -6.12
C LEU A 16 6.67 -1.22 -6.78
N SER A 17 6.89 -0.81 -8.02
CA SER A 17 5.90 0.00 -8.74
C SER A 17 4.58 -0.74 -8.93
N SER A 18 4.63 -2.04 -9.25
CA SER A 18 3.43 -2.88 -9.33
C SER A 18 2.70 -2.96 -8.00
N ILE A 19 3.42 -3.21 -6.90
CA ILE A 19 2.83 -3.29 -5.56
C ILE A 19 2.20 -1.95 -5.16
N ALA A 20 2.87 -0.83 -5.39
CA ALA A 20 2.31 0.50 -5.12
C ALA A 20 0.99 0.74 -5.87
N LYS A 21 0.92 0.38 -7.16
CA LYS A 21 -0.32 0.46 -7.95
C LYS A 21 -1.43 -0.44 -7.38
N LYS A 22 -1.08 -1.66 -6.97
CA LYS A 22 -2.05 -2.60 -6.35
C LYS A 22 -2.59 -2.05 -5.02
N ILE A 23 -1.73 -1.44 -4.20
CA ILE A 23 -2.14 -0.81 -2.94
C ILE A 23 -3.10 0.35 -3.21
N THR A 24 -2.77 1.25 -4.14
CA THR A 24 -3.68 2.34 -4.56
C THR A 24 -5.02 1.80 -5.06
N GLY A 25 -5.02 0.73 -5.87
CA GLY A 25 -6.25 0.07 -6.32
C GLY A 25 -7.09 -0.45 -5.15
N ALA A 26 -6.46 -1.21 -4.24
CA ALA A 26 -7.11 -1.77 -3.07
C ALA A 26 -7.73 -0.69 -2.15
N LEU A 27 -7.06 0.47 -1.99
CA LEU A 27 -7.57 1.59 -1.20
C LEU A 27 -8.80 2.25 -1.84
N LYS A 28 -8.82 2.37 -3.17
CA LYS A 28 -9.94 2.95 -3.93
C LYS A 28 -11.16 2.03 -3.94
N ASP A 29 -10.93 0.74 -4.09
CA ASP A 29 -12.00 -0.27 -4.16
C ASP A 29 -12.59 -0.60 -2.77
N ASN A 30 -12.06 0.00 -1.69
CA ASN A 30 -12.35 -0.38 -0.30
C ASN A 30 -12.16 -1.89 -0.07
N SER A 31 -11.07 -2.45 -0.63
CA SER A 31 -10.67 -3.83 -0.41
C SER A 31 -10.57 -4.16 1.07
N ASN A 32 -10.68 -5.46 1.39
CA ASN A 32 -10.55 -5.92 2.75
C ASN A 32 -9.13 -5.68 3.31
N ALA A 33 -9.03 -5.64 4.64
CA ALA A 33 -7.76 -5.37 5.33
C ALA A 33 -6.70 -6.45 5.04
N GLU A 34 -7.11 -7.71 4.85
CA GLU A 34 -6.22 -8.84 4.57
C GLU A 34 -5.45 -8.65 3.25
N GLN A 35 -6.09 -8.12 2.20
CA GLN A 35 -5.44 -7.83 0.93
C GLN A 35 -4.38 -6.72 1.08
N LEU A 36 -4.69 -5.67 1.84
CA LEU A 36 -3.74 -4.59 2.10
C LEU A 36 -2.54 -5.07 2.95
N ASP A 37 -2.78 -5.94 3.93
CA ASP A 37 -1.73 -6.55 4.73
C ASP A 37 -0.81 -7.42 3.89
N PHE A 38 -1.37 -8.25 3.00
CA PHE A 38 -0.60 -9.08 2.08
C PHE A 38 0.29 -8.21 1.17
N LEU A 39 -0.27 -7.18 0.54
CA LEU A 39 0.49 -6.27 -0.34
C LEU A 39 1.58 -5.50 0.43
N THR A 40 1.33 -5.16 1.69
CA THR A 40 2.33 -4.52 2.57
C THR A 40 3.48 -5.46 2.90
N GLN A 41 3.20 -6.75 3.10
CA GLN A 41 4.23 -7.77 3.28
C GLN A 41 5.07 -7.96 2.02
N GLU A 42 4.44 -8.05 0.84
CA GLU A 42 5.16 -8.12 -0.45
C GLU A 42 6.07 -6.90 -0.63
N HIS A 43 5.55 -5.69 -0.38
CA HIS A 43 6.35 -4.46 -0.44
C HIS A 43 7.58 -4.55 0.46
N ARG A 44 7.41 -4.98 1.72
CA ARG A 44 8.52 -5.13 2.67
C ARG A 44 9.57 -6.12 2.18
N GLN A 45 9.15 -7.26 1.61
CA GLN A 45 10.08 -8.26 1.09
C GLN A 45 10.92 -7.72 -0.07
N VAL A 46 10.30 -7.01 -1.02
CA VAL A 46 11.03 -6.39 -2.14
C VAL A 46 11.99 -5.30 -1.65
N MET A 47 11.57 -4.50 -0.66
CA MET A 47 12.45 -3.50 -0.04
C MET A 47 13.68 -4.13 0.62
N GLU A 48 13.55 -5.27 1.30
CA GLU A 48 14.70 -5.99 1.89
C GLU A 48 15.66 -6.53 0.82
N GLN A 49 15.15 -6.90 -0.36
CA GLN A 49 16.00 -7.29 -1.48
C GLN A 49 16.72 -6.09 -2.10
N LEU A 50 16.03 -4.95 -2.27
CA LEU A 50 16.63 -3.72 -2.80
C LEU A 50 17.75 -3.16 -1.93
N LYS A 51 17.70 -3.35 -0.61
CA LYS A 51 18.80 -2.98 0.30
C LYS A 51 20.12 -3.69 -0.02
N LYS A 52 20.05 -4.86 -0.67
CA LYS A 52 21.23 -5.66 -1.04
C LYS A 52 21.79 -5.28 -2.40
N VAL A 53 21.06 -4.48 -3.19
CA VAL A 53 21.50 -4.06 -4.52
C VAL A 53 22.61 -3.01 -4.40
N PRO A 54 23.71 -3.12 -5.16
CA PRO A 54 24.77 -2.13 -5.19
C PRO A 54 24.27 -0.73 -5.59
N ALA A 55 24.77 0.30 -4.91
CA ALA A 55 24.39 1.69 -5.19
C ALA A 55 24.75 2.16 -6.62
N SER A 56 25.72 1.51 -7.27
CA SER A 56 26.07 1.76 -8.67
C SER A 56 24.92 1.44 -9.62
N GLU A 57 24.25 0.30 -9.43
CA GLU A 57 23.09 -0.10 -10.24
C GLU A 57 21.89 0.83 -10.02
N MET A 58 21.71 1.31 -8.79
CA MET A 58 20.63 2.26 -8.46
C MET A 58 20.83 3.63 -9.11
N LYS A 59 22.08 4.09 -9.28
CA LYS A 59 22.37 5.38 -9.94
C LYS A 59 21.91 5.40 -11.39
N GLU A 60 22.04 4.27 -12.09
CA GLU A 60 21.59 4.12 -13.48
C GLU A 60 20.06 4.15 -13.59
N GLN A 61 19.35 3.86 -12.49
CA GLN A 61 17.89 3.73 -12.44
C GLN A 61 17.19 4.94 -11.81
N LYS A 62 17.86 6.09 -11.73
CA LYS A 62 17.37 7.30 -11.04
C LYS A 62 15.97 7.76 -11.48
N SER A 63 15.65 7.65 -12.78
CA SER A 63 14.32 8.01 -13.30
C SER A 63 13.22 7.09 -12.76
N LEU A 64 13.48 5.78 -12.74
CA LEU A 64 12.53 4.79 -12.23
C LEU A 64 12.31 4.95 -10.72
N LEU A 65 13.39 5.23 -9.97
CA LEU A 65 13.32 5.54 -8.54
C LEU A 65 12.47 6.78 -8.25
N LYS A 66 12.60 7.84 -9.06
CA LYS A 66 11.77 9.04 -8.93
C LYS A 66 10.28 8.72 -9.13
N ASN A 67 9.95 7.95 -10.16
CA ASN A 67 8.57 7.54 -10.42
C ASN A 67 7.99 6.67 -9.29
N ILE A 68 8.79 5.77 -8.73
CA ILE A 68 8.37 4.94 -7.59
C ILE A 68 8.15 5.80 -6.35
N TYR A 69 9.02 6.79 -6.12
CA TYR A 69 8.86 7.73 -5.02
C TYR A 69 7.55 8.52 -5.13
N GLU A 70 7.24 9.05 -6.32
CA GLU A 70 5.97 9.75 -6.57
C GLU A 70 4.76 8.82 -6.37
N GLN A 71 4.84 7.56 -6.80
CA GLN A 71 3.79 6.56 -6.55
C GLN A 71 3.59 6.29 -5.05
N ILE A 72 4.67 6.20 -4.27
CA ILE A 72 4.60 6.01 -2.82
C ILE A 72 3.95 7.22 -2.14
N GLN A 73 4.26 8.44 -2.60
CA GLN A 73 3.59 9.65 -2.09
C GLN A 73 2.08 9.59 -2.34
N THR A 74 1.65 9.18 -3.54
CA THR A 74 0.23 8.97 -3.84
C THR A 74 -0.40 7.91 -2.92
N VAL A 75 0.28 6.78 -2.69
CA VAL A 75 -0.21 5.76 -1.75
C VAL A 75 -0.38 6.32 -0.33
N GLN A 76 0.52 7.18 0.13
CA GLN A 76 0.42 7.81 1.45
C GLN A 76 -0.80 8.73 1.54
N GLU A 77 -1.03 9.55 0.51
CA GLU A 77 -2.21 10.42 0.42
C GLU A 77 -3.51 9.60 0.41
N ASP A 78 -3.56 8.55 -0.42
CA ASP A 78 -4.70 7.63 -0.50
C ASP A 78 -4.98 6.93 0.84
N LEU A 79 -3.93 6.52 1.57
CA LEU A 79 -4.06 5.91 2.90
C LEU A 79 -4.67 6.87 3.92
N VAL A 80 -4.21 8.13 3.93
CA VAL A 80 -4.77 9.17 4.81
C VAL A 80 -6.24 9.40 4.49
N HIS A 81 -6.58 9.49 3.19
CA HIS A 81 -7.96 9.65 2.76
C HIS A 81 -8.84 8.46 3.16
N HIS A 82 -8.37 7.24 2.93
CA HIS A 82 -9.07 6.01 3.30
C HIS A 82 -9.31 5.93 4.81
N HIS A 83 -8.32 6.28 5.63
CA HIS A 83 -8.45 6.35 7.08
C HIS A 83 -9.55 7.33 7.52
N GLN A 84 -9.59 8.51 6.89
CA GLN A 84 -10.62 9.51 7.18
C GLN A 84 -12.03 9.00 6.84
N ILE A 85 -12.20 8.32 5.70
CA ILE A 85 -13.48 7.68 5.33
C ILE A 85 -13.91 6.65 6.37
N ILE A 86 -13.01 5.77 6.82
CA ILE A 86 -13.33 4.77 7.85
C ILE A 86 -13.78 5.46 9.14
N LYS A 87 -13.06 6.50 9.57
CA LYS A 87 -13.39 7.26 10.78
C LYS A 87 -14.78 7.88 10.70
N GLU A 88 -15.13 8.47 9.56
CA GLU A 88 -16.47 9.05 9.34
C GLU A 88 -17.57 7.98 9.35
N LYS A 89 -17.34 6.84 8.71
CA LYS A 89 -18.25 5.69 8.75
C LYS A 89 -18.47 5.23 10.19
N LEU A 90 -17.42 5.04 10.98
CA LEU A 90 -17.52 4.63 12.39
C LEU A 90 -18.33 5.61 13.23
N ILE A 91 -18.10 6.92 13.06
CA ILE A 91 -18.88 7.96 13.74
C ILE A 91 -20.35 7.87 13.34
N SER A 92 -20.65 7.71 12.04
CA SER A 92 -22.01 7.56 11.52
C SER A 92 -22.72 6.34 12.13
N HIS A 93 -22.05 5.17 12.15
CA HIS A 93 -22.57 3.95 12.77
C HIS A 93 -22.84 4.13 14.27
N SER A 94 -21.95 4.81 15.00
CA SER A 94 -22.15 5.12 16.42
C SER A 94 -23.38 6.00 16.65
N LYS A 95 -23.57 7.05 15.83
CA LYS A 95 -24.77 7.91 15.88
C LYS A 95 -26.04 7.12 15.60
N LYS A 96 -26.05 6.29 14.54
CA LYS A 96 -27.19 5.44 14.18
C LYS A 96 -27.55 4.47 15.32
N ARG A 97 -26.56 3.87 15.97
CA ARG A 97 -26.77 3.00 17.14
C ARG A 97 -27.40 3.75 18.31
N LYS A 98 -26.94 4.97 18.62
CA LYS A 98 -27.53 5.79 19.69
C LYS A 98 -28.99 6.17 19.40
N GLN A 99 -29.31 6.52 18.16
CA GLN A 99 -30.67 6.84 17.75
C GLN A 99 -31.60 5.63 17.87
N LEU A 100 -31.16 4.45 17.42
CA LEU A 100 -31.93 3.22 17.55
C LEU A 100 -32.21 2.87 19.02
N ASN A 101 -31.21 3.01 19.89
CA ASN A 101 -31.38 2.76 21.32
C ASN A 101 -32.36 3.74 21.96
N ALA A 102 -32.33 5.03 21.57
CA ALA A 102 -33.28 6.03 22.06
C ALA A 102 -34.71 5.74 21.59
N TYR A 103 -34.89 5.32 20.33
CA TYR A 103 -36.19 4.92 19.79
C TYR A 103 -36.77 3.71 20.51
N ASN A 104 -35.95 2.68 20.78
CA ASN A 104 -36.40 1.48 21.50
C ASN A 104 -36.69 1.71 22.99
N ALA A 105 -36.36 2.89 23.53
CA ALA A 105 -36.61 3.25 24.93
C ALA A 105 -37.85 4.16 25.12
N LEU A 106 -38.54 4.52 24.02
CA LEU A 106 -39.83 5.21 24.00
C LEU A 106 -40.98 4.20 23.91
#